data_AF-A0A961HJ68-F1
#
_entry.id   AF-A0A961HJ68-F1
#
_cell.length_a   1.000
_cell.length_b   1.000
_cell.length_c   1.000
_cell.angle_alpha   90.00
_cell.angle_beta   90.00
_cell.angle_gamma   90.00
#
_symmetry.space_group_name_H-M   'P 1'
#
loop_
_entity.id
_entity.type
_entity.pdbx_description
1 polymer ?
#
loop_
_entity_poly.entity_id
_entity_poly.type
_entity_poly.pdbx_seq_one_letter_code
_entity_poly.pdbx_strand_id
1 'polypeptide(L)'
;MTSEPNRHDDPVRVGATIRALREKDGWALGKFAVAVGTTHPHMSNIEAGRKRCTPTMARRIADTLGVPLAAITTSLAVEEIAG
;
A
#
# COMPACT_ATOMS: atom_id res chain seq x y z
N MET A 1 -15.50 24.26 -10.74
CA MET A 1 -14.28 23.66 -10.17
C MET A 1 -14.60 22.22 -9.84
N THR A 2 -14.43 21.33 -10.80
CA THR A 2 -14.78 19.91 -10.68
C THR A 2 -13.63 19.24 -9.95
N SER A 3 -13.84 18.88 -8.69
CA SER A 3 -12.85 18.15 -7.89
C SER A 3 -12.44 16.89 -8.66
N GLU A 4 -11.20 16.86 -9.14
CA GLU A 4 -10.65 15.64 -9.72
C GLU A 4 -10.75 14.53 -8.67
N PRO A 5 -11.22 13.32 -9.03
CA PRO A 5 -11.15 12.20 -8.11
C PRO A 5 -9.69 12.04 -7.75
N ASN A 6 -9.36 12.13 -6.46
CA ASN A 6 -8.01 11.96 -5.95
C ASN A 6 -7.45 10.63 -6.46
N ARG A 7 -6.73 10.65 -7.60
CA ARG A 7 -6.25 9.47 -8.33
C ARG A 7 -5.31 8.62 -7.46
N HIS A 8 -4.83 9.18 -6.36
CA HIS A 8 -3.89 8.55 -5.43
C HIS A 8 -4.51 7.58 -4.41
N ASP A 9 -5.84 7.48 -4.31
CA ASP A 9 -6.48 6.72 -3.23
C ASP A 9 -7.48 5.63 -3.68
N ASP A 10 -7.19 4.84 -4.72
CA ASP A 10 -7.96 3.61 -4.94
C ASP A 10 -7.52 2.55 -3.90
N PRO A 11 -8.39 2.16 -2.93
CA PRO A 11 -8.05 1.16 -1.94
C PRO A 11 -7.64 -0.19 -2.55
N VAL A 12 -8.21 -0.54 -3.71
CA VAL A 12 -7.89 -1.80 -4.42
C VAL A 12 -6.47 -1.76 -4.97
N ARG A 13 -6.11 -0.68 -5.67
CA ARG A 13 -4.75 -0.49 -6.20
C ARG A 13 -3.73 -0.45 -5.07
N VAL A 14 -3.96 0.38 -4.05
CA VAL A 14 -3.05 0.52 -2.91
C VAL A 14 -2.87 -0.83 -2.19
N GLY A 15 -3.96 -1.56 -1.96
CA GLY A 15 -3.92 -2.90 -1.38
C GLY A 15 -3.10 -3.88 -2.22
N ALA A 16 -3.31 -3.90 -3.53
CA ALA A 16 -2.57 -4.75 -4.46
C ALA A 16 -1.07 -4.41 -4.48
N THR A 17 -0.70 -3.13 -4.46
CA THR A 17 0.70 -2.69 -4.38
C THR A 17 1.37 -3.16 -3.08
N ILE A 18 0.70 -3.00 -1.94
CA ILE A 18 1.22 -3.46 -0.65
C ILE A 18 1.45 -4.97 -0.67
N ARG A 19 0.49 -5.72 -1.19
CA ARG A 19 0.60 -7.18 -1.36
C ARG A 19 1.80 -7.56 -2.22
N ALA A 20 1.95 -6.93 -3.38
CA ALA A 20 3.03 -7.24 -4.32
C ALA A 20 4.42 -6.97 -3.71
N LEU A 21 4.58 -5.83 -3.01
CA LEU A 21 5.82 -5.51 -2.31
C LEU A 21 6.10 -6.49 -1.17
N ARG A 22 5.07 -6.83 -0.37
CA ARG A 22 5.17 -7.81 0.70
C ARG A 22 5.63 -9.18 0.18
N GLU A 23 5.03 -9.66 -0.91
CA GLU A 23 5.37 -10.96 -1.51
C GLU A 23 6.76 -10.95 -2.14
N LYS A 24 7.14 -9.86 -2.81
CA LYS A 24 8.50 -9.67 -3.37
C LYS A 24 9.58 -9.77 -2.29
N ASP A 25 9.33 -9.20 -1.13
CA ASP A 25 10.27 -9.20 0.01
C ASP A 25 10.17 -10.49 0.86
N GLY A 26 9.36 -11.48 0.44
CA GLY A 26 9.26 -12.78 1.10
C GLY A 26 8.48 -12.76 2.42
N TRP A 27 7.71 -11.71 2.69
CA TRP A 27 6.97 -11.57 3.93
C TRP A 27 5.68 -12.41 3.94
N ALA A 28 5.56 -13.28 4.94
CA ALA A 28 4.28 -13.91 5.27
C ALA A 28 3.31 -12.87 5.87
N LEU A 29 2.05 -12.88 5.42
CA LEU A 29 1.02 -11.91 5.80
C LEU A 29 0.90 -11.68 7.31
N GLY A 30 0.91 -12.75 8.11
CA GLY A 30 0.81 -12.65 9.57
C GLY A 30 2.04 -12.01 10.23
N LYS A 31 3.24 -12.39 9.80
CA LYS A 31 4.49 -11.80 10.31
C LYS A 31 4.57 -10.33 9.91
N PHE A 32 4.16 -10.01 8.69
CA PHE A 32 4.11 -8.64 8.20
C PHE A 32 3.13 -7.78 8.99
N ALA A 33 1.92 -8.28 9.24
CA ALA A 33 0.93 -7.54 10.02
C ALA A 33 1.47 -7.20 11.42
N VAL A 34 2.10 -8.15 12.09
CA VAL A 34 2.73 -7.92 13.40
C VAL A 34 3.87 -6.90 13.30
N ALA A 35 4.74 -7.01 12.30
CA ALA A 35 5.85 -6.07 12.10
C ALA A 35 5.38 -4.62 11.86
N VAL A 36 4.29 -4.45 11.11
CA VAL A 36 3.65 -3.14 10.86
C VAL A 36 2.91 -2.61 12.11
N GLY A 37 2.66 -3.47 13.11
CA GLY A 37 1.90 -3.14 14.31
C GLY A 37 0.39 -3.18 14.09
N THR A 38 -0.10 -4.15 13.31
CA THR A 38 -1.52 -4.38 13.07
C THR A 38 -1.90 -5.85 13.12
N THR A 39 -3.20 -6.16 12.97
CA THR A 39 -3.70 -7.53 13.03
C THR A 39 -3.73 -8.18 11.64
N HIS A 40 -3.58 -9.50 11.58
CA HIS A 40 -3.67 -10.25 10.33
C HIS A 40 -4.98 -9.97 9.54
N PRO A 41 -6.18 -9.96 10.17
CA PRO A 41 -7.42 -9.63 9.45
C PRO A 41 -7.44 -8.18 8.95
N HIS A 42 -6.81 -7.25 9.66
CA HIS A 42 -6.76 -5.86 9.22
C HIS A 42 -5.87 -5.70 8.00
N MET A 43 -4.67 -6.29 8.02
CA MET A 43 -3.77 -6.29 6.86
C MET A 43 -4.40 -6.98 5.64
N SER A 44 -5.06 -8.12 5.83
CA SER A 44 -5.75 -8.82 4.74
C SER A 44 -6.86 -7.98 4.11
N ASN A 45 -7.61 -7.21 4.91
CA ASN A 45 -8.64 -6.32 4.39
C ASN A 45 -8.07 -5.12 3.62
N ILE A 46 -6.90 -4.62 4.03
CA ILE A 46 -6.19 -3.56 3.32
C ILE A 46 -5.68 -4.09 1.98
N GLU A 47 -5.00 -5.23 1.96
CA GLU A 47 -4.47 -5.84 0.72
C GLU A 47 -5.56 -6.22 -0.28
N ALA A 48 -6.74 -6.59 0.21
CA ALA A 48 -7.90 -6.89 -0.63
C ALA A 48 -8.68 -5.64 -1.09
N GLY A 49 -8.26 -4.44 -0.70
CA GLY A 49 -8.96 -3.18 -0.99
C GLY A 49 -10.30 -3.02 -0.29
N ARG A 50 -10.66 -3.93 0.63
CA ARG A 50 -11.91 -3.87 1.41
C ARG A 50 -11.86 -2.78 2.48
N LYS A 51 -10.67 -2.38 2.90
CA LYS A 51 -10.44 -1.25 3.81
C LYS A 51 -9.42 -0.30 3.22
N ARG A 52 -9.71 0.99 3.37
CA ARG A 52 -8.78 2.06 3.00
C ARG A 52 -7.55 2.03 3.91
N CYS A 53 -6.37 2.08 3.32
CA CYS A 53 -5.13 2.27 4.07
C CYS A 53 -5.05 3.75 4.50
N THR A 54 -4.94 4.01 5.79
CA THR A 54 -4.76 5.39 6.27
C THR A 54 -3.34 5.88 5.98
N PRO A 55 -3.08 7.19 5.85
CA PRO A 55 -1.73 7.70 5.62
C PRO A 55 -0.72 7.24 6.67
N THR A 56 -1.13 7.17 7.94
CA THR A 56 -0.29 6.65 9.04
C THR A 56 0.03 5.16 8.85
N MET A 57 -0.93 4.36 8.39
CA MET A 57 -0.71 2.94 8.12
C MET A 57 0.19 2.75 6.89
N ALA A 58 -0.05 3.49 5.82
CA ALA A 58 0.79 3.47 4.62
C ALA A 58 2.24 3.83 4.94
N ARG A 59 2.47 4.79 5.84
CA ARG A 59 3.81 5.13 6.31
C ARG A 59 4.50 3.97 7.04
N ARG A 60 3.81 3.33 7.99
CA ARG A 60 4.36 2.17 8.72
C ARG A 60 4.67 1.00 7.79
N ILE A 61 3.80 0.75 6.81
CA ILE A 61 3.99 -0.27 5.79
C ILE A 61 5.23 0.05 4.94
N ALA A 62 5.37 1.30 4.48
CA ALA A 62 6.53 1.77 3.73
C ALA A 62 7.83 1.60 4.52
N ASP A 63 7.84 2.02 5.79
CA ASP A 63 8.99 1.91 6.68
C ASP A 63 9.36 0.43 6.94
N THR A 64 8.37 -0.46 7.06
CA THR A 64 8.60 -1.91 7.29
C THR A 64 9.12 -2.62 6.03
N LEU A 65 8.67 -2.20 4.85
CA LEU A 65 9.13 -2.70 3.55
C LEU A 65 10.41 -2.03 3.07
N GLY A 66 10.90 -0.99 3.77
CA GLY A 66 12.07 -0.22 3.34
C GLY A 66 11.88 0.52 2.02
N VAL A 67 10.63 0.85 1.65
CA VAL A 67 10.31 1.56 0.40
C VAL A 67 9.85 2.99 0.67
N PRO A 68 10.00 3.91 -0.29
CA PRO A 68 9.40 5.23 -0.18
C PRO A 68 7.87 5.15 -0.06
N LEU A 69 7.24 6.04 0.72
CA LEU A 69 5.77 6.13 0.81
C LEU A 69 5.12 6.29 -0.58
N ALA A 70 5.78 7.04 -1.47
CA ALA A 70 5.38 7.24 -2.85
C ALA A 70 5.24 5.91 -3.64
N ALA A 71 5.99 4.85 -3.29
CA ALA A 71 5.86 3.55 -3.94
C ALA A 71 4.49 2.89 -3.66
N ILE A 72 3.80 3.30 -2.59
CA ILE A 72 2.48 2.78 -2.20
C ILE A 72 1.37 3.74 -2.65
N THR A 73 1.56 5.04 -2.45
CA THR A 73 0.50 6.05 -2.63
C THR A 73 0.44 6.61 -4.04
N THR A 74 1.53 6.61 -4.79
CA THR A 74 1.56 7.24 -6.10
C THR A 74 0.99 6.31 -7.16
N SER A 75 0.30 6.90 -8.12
CA SER A 75 -0.30 6.21 -9.27
C SER A 75 0.48 6.57 -10.53
N LEU A 76 1.81 6.68 -10.42
CA LEU A 76 2.63 6.90 -11.61
C LEU A 76 2.51 5.62 -12.43
N ALA A 77 1.89 5.75 -13.59
CA ALA A 77 2.02 4.73 -14.61
C ALA A 77 3.52 4.67 -14.98
N VAL A 78 4.01 3.46 -15.23
CA VAL A 78 5.44 3.22 -15.51
C VAL A 78 5.94 4.08 -16.69
N GLU A 79 5.03 4.58 -17.54
CA GLU A 79 5.34 5.50 -18.65
C GLU A 79 5.93 6.86 -18.22
N GLU A 80 5.68 7.37 -17.00
CA GLU A 80 6.13 8.72 -16.59
C GLU A 80 7.56 8.78 -15.99
N ILE A 81 8.20 7.63 -15.76
CA ILE A 81 9.55 7.56 -15.14
C ILE A 81 10.65 7.47 -16.23
N ALA A 82 10.27 7.30 -17.49
CA ALA A 82 11.17 7.15 -18.64
C ALA A 82 10.99 8.25 -19.70
N GLY A 83 10.83 9.51 -19.26
CA GLY A 83 10.86 10.71 -20.10
C GLY A 83 12.14 11.50 -19.92
#